data_AF-A0A836QVE4-F1
#
_entry.id   AF-A0A836QVE4-F1
#
_cell.length_a   1.000
_cell.length_b   1.000
_cell.length_c   1.000
_cell.angle_alpha   90.00
_cell.angle_beta   90.00
_cell.angle_gamma   90.00
#
_symmetry.space_group_name_H-M   'P 1'
#
loop_
_entity.id
_entity.type
_entity.pdbx_description
1 polymer ?
#
loop_
_entity_poly.entity_id
_entity_poly.type
_entity_poly.pdbx_seq_one_letter_code
_entity_poly.pdbx_strand_id
1 'polypeptide(L)'
;MKKVILTPRETVSELDKYIIGQSEAKKAVAIALRNRWRRQKVKSSIKDEISPKNILMIGPTGVGKTEIARRLAKLSNAPFIKIEASKFTEVGYVGRDVESMVRDLVEISVKMISDEDKISINTKAEELAEEKILDLLLYKEKKDSDTTATRQKFRKMFREGQLNKRMVEINIPVKFSPVQFITNNPNEELENNMSDMLSNLFPNKEKKRKVTIGEAYKILIEQESEKLIDKDSINERAINRAEHLGIIFIDEIDKIARGVDNSTGPDI
;
A
#
# COMPACT_ATOMS: atom_id res chain seq x y z
N MET A 1 3.48 13.47 1.76
CA MET A 1 3.42 14.21 3.05
C MET A 1 4.83 14.39 3.59
N LYS A 2 5.22 15.59 4.04
CA LYS A 2 6.53 15.79 4.69
C LYS A 2 6.65 14.82 5.87
N LYS A 3 7.76 14.10 5.96
CA LYS A 3 8.09 13.20 7.08
C LYS A 3 8.30 14.07 8.32
N VAL A 4 7.21 14.43 9.01
CA VAL A 4 7.29 15.26 10.21
C VAL A 4 7.94 14.41 11.29
N ILE A 5 9.21 14.70 11.57
CA ILE A 5 9.96 14.06 12.63
C ILE A 5 9.49 14.69 13.94
N LEU A 6 8.46 14.10 14.54
CA LEU A 6 7.92 14.59 15.79
C LEU A 6 8.92 14.39 16.95
N THR A 7 8.99 15.37 17.82
CA THR A 7 9.58 15.24 19.15
C THR A 7 8.65 14.42 20.05
N PRO A 8 9.17 13.82 21.14
CA PRO A 8 8.32 13.07 22.06
C PRO A 8 7.15 13.88 22.61
N ARG A 9 7.34 15.19 22.88
CA ARG A 9 6.27 16.08 23.36
C ARG A 9 5.19 16.29 22.31
N GLU A 10 5.57 16.52 21.06
CA GLU A 10 4.62 16.66 19.95
C GLU A 10 3.87 15.35 19.68
N THR A 11 4.55 14.20 19.76
CA THR A 11 3.88 12.89 19.65
C THR A 11 2.84 12.70 20.75
N VAL A 12 3.15 13.04 22.00
CA VAL A 12 2.18 12.96 23.11
C VAL A 12 1.00 13.90 22.85
N SER A 13 1.25 15.14 22.44
CA SER A 13 0.19 16.12 22.12
C SER A 13 -0.72 15.67 20.97
N GLU A 14 -0.17 15.01 19.95
CA GLU A 14 -0.98 14.41 18.89
C GLU A 14 -1.81 13.22 19.37
N LEU A 15 -1.27 12.40 20.28
CA LEU A 15 -2.03 11.31 20.90
C LEU A 15 -3.11 11.80 21.86
N ASP A 16 -2.91 12.95 22.53
CA ASP A 16 -3.89 13.57 23.44
C ASP A 16 -5.20 13.95 22.74
N LYS A 17 -5.18 14.22 21.43
CA LYS A 17 -6.37 14.52 20.64
C LYS A 17 -7.35 13.35 20.52
N TYR A 18 -6.88 12.12 20.73
CA TYR A 18 -7.66 10.89 20.51
C TYR A 18 -7.76 9.99 21.73
N ILE A 19 -6.75 10.01 22.61
CA ILE A 19 -6.69 9.16 23.79
C ILE A 19 -6.78 10.07 25.02
N ILE A 20 -7.72 9.80 25.92
CA ILE A 20 -7.86 10.57 27.18
C ILE A 20 -7.00 9.89 28.26
N GLY A 21 -6.21 10.67 29.01
CA GLY A 21 -5.35 10.14 30.07
C GLY A 21 -4.18 9.29 29.56
N GLN A 22 -3.79 8.24 30.29
CA GLN A 22 -2.72 7.28 29.91
C GLN A 22 -1.35 7.94 29.59
N SER A 23 -0.98 8.97 30.34
CA SER A 23 0.22 9.79 30.09
C SER A 23 1.52 8.97 30.02
N GLU A 24 1.69 7.99 30.90
CA GLU A 24 2.88 7.12 30.92
C GLU A 24 2.96 6.25 29.66
N ALA A 25 1.85 5.66 29.23
CA ALA A 25 1.80 4.86 28.01
C ALA A 25 2.11 5.72 26.77
N LYS A 26 1.53 6.93 26.68
CA LYS A 26 1.81 7.90 25.60
C LYS A 26 3.29 8.29 25.56
N LYS A 27 3.88 8.57 26.72
CA LYS A 27 5.30 8.92 26.85
C LYS A 27 6.19 7.76 26.43
N ALA A 28 5.89 6.53 26.84
CA ALA A 28 6.64 5.34 26.45
C ALA A 28 6.65 5.13 24.93
N VAL A 29 5.48 5.22 24.27
CA VAL A 29 5.39 5.07 22.81
C VAL A 29 6.07 6.22 22.05
N ALA A 30 5.98 7.44 22.57
CA ALA A 30 6.64 8.61 22.00
C ALA A 30 8.17 8.47 22.05
N ILE A 31 8.71 7.96 23.16
CA ILE A 31 10.15 7.67 23.30
C ILE A 31 10.57 6.57 22.32
N ALA A 32 9.81 5.47 22.23
CA ALA A 32 10.12 4.38 21.31
C ALA A 32 10.14 4.84 19.85
N LEU A 33 9.14 5.61 19.42
CA LEU A 33 9.09 6.20 18.08
C LEU A 33 10.30 7.12 17.82
N ARG A 34 10.63 7.98 18.80
CA ARG A 34 11.79 8.88 18.67
C ARG A 34 13.11 8.12 18.60
N ASN A 35 13.25 7.03 19.35
CA ASN A 35 14.45 6.20 19.33
C ASN A 35 14.63 5.49 17.98
N ARG A 36 13.55 5.09 17.30
CA ARG A 36 13.63 4.58 15.91
C ARG A 36 14.24 5.61 14.96
N TRP A 37 13.80 6.87 15.05
CA TRP A 37 14.38 7.95 14.25
C TRP A 37 15.85 8.21 14.62
N ARG A 38 16.18 8.24 15.91
CA ARG A 38 17.57 8.40 16.37
C ARG A 38 18.48 7.30 15.82
N ARG A 39 18.02 6.04 15.83
CA ARG A 39 18.77 4.90 15.27
C ARG A 39 19.11 5.10 13.79
N GLN A 40 18.23 5.70 13.00
CA GLN A 40 18.49 6.01 11.58
C GLN A 40 19.57 7.08 11.37
N LYS A 41 19.92 7.85 12.41
CA LYS A 41 20.95 8.90 12.35
C LYS A 41 22.32 8.45 12.85
N VAL A 42 22.43 7.23 13.36
CA VAL A 42 23.69 6.67 13.85
C VAL A 42 24.49 6.06 12.68
N LYS A 43 25.82 6.05 12.78
CA LYS A 43 26.72 5.36 11.84
C LYS A 43 26.39 3.87 11.76
N SER A 44 26.64 3.25 10.60
CA SER A 44 26.28 1.85 10.32
C SER A 44 26.77 0.87 11.38
N SER A 45 28.01 0.99 11.84
CA SER A 45 28.61 0.06 12.80
C SER A 45 27.86 -0.05 14.13
N ILE A 46 27.27 1.05 14.63
CA ILE A 46 26.52 1.07 15.90
C ILE A 46 25.02 0.82 15.65
N LYS A 47 24.54 1.07 14.43
CA LYS A 47 23.11 0.94 14.09
C LYS A 47 22.61 -0.49 14.35
N ASP A 48 23.42 -1.49 14.02
CA ASP A 48 23.07 -2.91 14.15
C ASP A 48 23.10 -3.40 15.60
N GLU A 49 23.84 -2.72 16.47
CA GLU A 49 23.86 -2.99 17.92
C GLU A 49 22.64 -2.41 18.65
N ILE A 50 21.90 -1.49 18.03
CA ILE A 50 20.74 -0.82 18.64
C ILE A 50 19.44 -1.59 18.32
N SER A 51 19.08 -2.50 19.22
CA SER A 51 17.79 -3.19 19.18
C SER A 51 16.61 -2.23 19.48
N PRO A 52 15.45 -2.41 18.79
CA PRO A 52 14.22 -1.70 19.14
C PRO A 52 13.87 -1.88 20.61
N LYS A 53 13.34 -0.82 21.23
CA LYS A 53 12.77 -0.91 22.58
C LYS A 53 11.29 -1.29 22.46
N ASN A 54 11.03 -2.60 22.55
CA ASN A 54 9.66 -3.12 22.59
C ASN A 54 8.94 -2.64 23.86
N ILE A 55 7.61 -2.52 23.80
CA ILE A 55 6.79 -1.98 24.88
C ILE A 55 5.80 -3.06 25.31
N LEU A 56 5.76 -3.35 26.61
CA LEU A 56 4.71 -4.14 27.23
C LEU A 56 3.71 -3.20 27.92
N MET A 57 2.46 -3.21 27.47
CA MET A 57 1.39 -2.40 28.06
C MET A 57 0.56 -3.25 29.03
N ILE A 58 0.56 -2.88 30.31
CA ILE A 58 -0.19 -3.57 31.37
C ILE A 58 -1.38 -2.69 31.78
N GLY A 59 -2.56 -3.29 31.85
CA GLY A 59 -3.78 -2.60 32.26
C GLY A 59 -5.05 -3.38 31.88
N PRO A 60 -6.23 -3.01 32.41
CA PRO A 60 -7.47 -3.69 32.08
C PRO A 60 -7.86 -3.52 30.60
N THR A 61 -8.84 -4.28 30.14
CA THR A 61 -9.43 -4.10 28.80
C THR A 61 -10.13 -2.75 28.70
N GLY A 62 -10.25 -2.20 27.49
CA GLY A 62 -11.00 -0.95 27.25
C GLY A 62 -10.29 0.36 27.62
N VAL A 63 -9.11 0.34 28.27
CA VAL A 63 -8.40 1.58 28.67
C VAL A 63 -7.64 2.30 27.54
N GLY A 64 -7.73 1.79 26.30
CA GLY A 64 -7.13 2.42 25.12
C GLY A 64 -5.74 1.90 24.69
N LYS A 65 -5.26 0.76 25.22
CA LYS A 65 -3.97 0.15 24.83
C LYS A 65 -3.81 -0.01 23.32
N THR A 66 -4.81 -0.62 22.68
CA THR A 66 -4.84 -0.82 21.21
C THR A 66 -4.96 0.50 20.45
N GLU A 67 -5.72 1.47 20.99
CA GLU A 67 -5.92 2.76 20.32
C GLU A 67 -4.63 3.60 20.32
N ILE A 68 -3.85 3.57 21.41
CA ILE A 68 -2.52 4.18 21.47
C ILE A 68 -1.63 3.63 20.35
N ALA A 69 -1.55 2.30 20.20
CA ALA A 69 -0.72 1.67 19.17
C ALA A 69 -1.21 2.00 17.75
N ARG A 70 -2.52 1.93 17.51
CA ARG A 70 -3.14 2.26 16.22
C ARG A 70 -2.90 3.72 15.82
N ARG A 71 -3.06 4.66 16.76
CA ARG A 71 -2.83 6.10 16.52
C ARG A 71 -1.36 6.39 16.28
N LEU A 72 -0.46 5.76 17.03
CA LEU A 72 0.99 5.86 16.82
C LEU A 72 1.39 5.42 15.40
N ALA A 73 0.84 4.30 14.93
CA ALA A 73 1.09 3.82 13.57
C ALA A 73 0.62 4.81 12.51
N LYS A 74 -0.62 5.32 12.64
CA LYS A 74 -1.16 6.32 11.72
C LYS A 74 -0.34 7.61 11.71
N LEU A 75 0.09 8.08 12.88
CA LEU A 75 0.90 9.29 13.02
C LEU A 75 2.27 9.16 12.38
N SER A 76 2.87 7.97 12.47
CA SER A 76 4.19 7.66 11.92
C SER A 76 4.16 7.15 10.48
N ASN A 77 2.97 7.03 9.88
CA ASN A 77 2.73 6.37 8.59
C ASN A 77 3.40 4.98 8.51
N ALA A 78 3.31 4.22 9.61
CA ALA A 78 3.87 2.89 9.73
C ALA A 78 2.83 1.82 9.37
N PRO A 79 3.24 0.72 8.70
CA PRO A 79 2.39 -0.45 8.56
C PRO A 79 2.11 -1.03 9.96
N PHE A 80 0.86 -1.41 10.19
CA PHE A 80 0.36 -1.82 11.50
C PHE A 80 -0.51 -3.05 11.38
N ILE A 81 -0.23 -4.03 12.24
CA ILE A 81 -1.08 -5.21 12.39
C ILE A 81 -1.40 -5.45 13.86
N LYS A 82 -2.67 -5.79 14.12
CA LYS A 82 -3.12 -6.30 15.42
C LYS A 82 -3.28 -7.82 15.29
N ILE A 83 -2.69 -8.55 16.20
CA ILE A 83 -2.89 -10.00 16.35
C ILE A 83 -3.21 -10.34 17.81
N GLU A 84 -3.88 -11.47 18.02
CA GLU A 84 -4.17 -12.02 19.34
C GLU A 84 -3.21 -13.19 19.58
N ALA A 85 -2.57 -13.21 20.74
CA ALA A 85 -1.53 -14.20 21.04
C ALA A 85 -2.07 -15.64 21.04
N SER A 86 -3.32 -15.85 21.46
CA SER A 86 -3.96 -17.17 21.54
C SER A 86 -4.13 -17.86 20.18
N LYS A 87 -4.14 -17.11 19.07
CA LYS A 87 -4.24 -17.65 17.71
C LYS A 87 -3.10 -18.60 17.34
N PHE A 88 -1.99 -18.53 18.06
CA PHE A 88 -0.80 -19.36 17.82
C PHE A 88 -0.67 -20.52 18.82
N THR A 89 -1.58 -20.64 19.80
CA THR A 89 -1.51 -21.66 20.86
C THR A 89 -2.73 -22.58 20.93
N GLU A 90 -3.82 -22.29 20.21
CA GLU A 90 -5.01 -23.16 20.21
C GLU A 90 -4.70 -24.51 19.54
N VAL A 91 -4.90 -25.57 20.33
CA VAL A 91 -4.70 -26.98 19.95
C VAL A 91 -5.59 -27.30 18.75
N GLY A 92 -4.99 -27.45 17.56
CA GLY A 92 -5.66 -28.08 16.42
C GLY A 92 -5.71 -27.29 15.11
N TYR A 93 -5.13 -26.08 15.00
CA TYR A 93 -5.03 -25.43 13.69
C TYR A 93 -3.62 -25.55 13.10
N VAL A 94 -3.44 -26.54 12.24
CA VAL A 94 -2.34 -26.58 11.26
C VAL A 94 -2.58 -25.41 10.29
N GLY A 95 -2.21 -24.17 10.63
CA GLY A 95 -2.53 -23.08 9.71
C GLY A 95 -2.09 -21.65 10.00
N ARG A 96 -1.58 -21.28 11.19
CA ARG A 96 -0.96 -19.95 11.35
C ARG A 96 0.42 -20.05 11.97
N ASP A 97 1.40 -20.07 11.08
CA ASP A 97 2.80 -19.84 11.37
C ASP A 97 3.00 -18.45 12.01
N VAL A 98 3.85 -18.35 13.02
CA VAL A 98 4.25 -17.07 13.66
C VAL A 98 4.77 -16.09 12.62
N GLU A 99 5.41 -16.57 11.54
CA GLU A 99 5.88 -15.74 10.43
C GLU A 99 4.75 -15.05 9.66
N SER A 100 3.50 -15.56 9.72
CA SER A 100 2.35 -14.92 9.08
C SER A 100 2.14 -13.48 9.54
N MET A 101 2.47 -13.16 10.80
CA MET A 101 2.42 -11.79 11.31
C MET A 101 3.28 -10.82 10.49
N VAL A 102 4.46 -11.29 10.07
CA VAL A 102 5.41 -10.49 9.31
C VAL A 102 4.98 -10.41 7.85
N ARG A 103 4.48 -11.50 7.27
CA ARG A 103 3.93 -11.53 5.90
C ARG A 103 2.77 -10.54 5.77
N ASP A 104 1.78 -10.62 6.66
CA ASP A 104 0.62 -9.71 6.69
C ASP A 104 1.06 -8.25 6.88
N LEU A 105 2.08 -7.98 7.71
CA LEU A 105 2.63 -6.63 7.89
C LEU A 105 3.26 -6.08 6.60
N VAL A 106 3.98 -6.91 5.86
CA VAL A 106 4.58 -6.55 4.57
C VAL A 106 3.49 -6.30 3.53
N GLU A 107 2.45 -7.11 3.46
CA GLU A 107 1.31 -6.89 2.57
C GLU A 107 0.63 -5.53 2.82
N ILE A 108 0.43 -5.18 4.09
CA ILE A 108 -0.09 -3.86 4.47
C ILE A 108 0.86 -2.75 3.98
N SER A 109 2.17 -2.95 4.10
CA SER A 109 3.19 -2.00 3.62
C SER A 109 3.15 -1.83 2.09
N VAL A 110 3.03 -2.91 1.33
CA VAL A 110 2.87 -2.90 -0.13
C VAL A 110 1.64 -2.12 -0.54
N LYS A 111 0.51 -2.37 0.14
CA LYS A 111 -0.74 -1.64 -0.12
C LYS A 111 -0.58 -0.13 0.14
N MET A 112 0.01 0.24 1.28
CA MET A 112 0.24 1.65 1.62
C MET A 112 1.09 2.37 0.57
N ILE A 113 2.18 1.75 0.10
CA ILE A 113 3.06 2.35 -0.91
C ILE A 113 2.39 2.39 -2.27
N SER A 114 1.67 1.34 -2.65
CA SER A 114 0.91 1.31 -3.90
C SER A 114 -0.13 2.44 -3.93
N ASP A 115 -0.79 2.72 -2.81
CA ASP A 115 -1.77 3.80 -2.72
C ASP A 115 -1.10 5.20 -2.76
N GLU A 116 0.08 5.37 -2.15
CA GLU A 116 0.90 6.59 -2.26
C GLU A 116 1.35 6.83 -3.72
N ASP A 117 1.81 5.78 -4.38
CA ASP A 117 2.32 5.84 -5.75
C ASP A 117 1.20 6.12 -6.74
N LYS A 118 0.04 5.46 -6.62
CA LYS A 118 -1.13 5.73 -7.47
C LYS A 118 -1.50 7.20 -7.51
N ILE A 119 -1.45 7.88 -6.36
CA ILE A 119 -1.73 9.33 -6.28
C ILE A 119 -0.68 10.11 -7.09
N SER A 120 0.61 9.79 -6.93
CA SER A 120 1.69 10.49 -7.63
C SER A 120 1.77 10.18 -9.13
N ILE A 121 1.39 8.95 -9.51
CA ILE A 121 1.40 8.45 -10.88
C ILE A 121 0.21 9.02 -11.65
N ASN A 122 -0.98 9.09 -11.04
CA ASN A 122 -2.17 9.63 -11.71
C ASN A 122 -1.94 11.05 -12.25
N THR A 123 -1.27 11.92 -11.51
CA THR A 123 -0.94 13.27 -12.01
C THR A 123 -0.04 13.23 -13.25
N LYS A 124 0.99 12.36 -13.25
CA LYS A 124 1.88 12.19 -14.41
C LYS A 124 1.16 11.51 -15.59
N ALA A 125 0.30 10.54 -15.30
CA ALA A 125 -0.48 9.82 -16.29
C ALA A 125 -1.50 10.73 -16.98
N GLU A 126 -2.13 11.65 -16.24
CA GLU A 126 -2.99 12.70 -16.79
C GLU A 126 -2.22 13.60 -17.78
N GLU A 127 -1.03 14.07 -17.39
CA GLU A 127 -0.18 14.89 -18.26
C GLU A 127 0.22 14.15 -19.54
N LEU A 128 0.66 12.88 -19.42
CA LEU A 128 1.04 12.05 -20.57
C LEU A 128 -0.15 11.71 -21.46
N ALA A 129 -1.32 11.42 -20.88
CA ALA A 129 -2.54 11.16 -21.62
C ALA A 129 -3.00 12.40 -22.39
N GLU A 130 -2.91 13.59 -21.78
CA GLU A 130 -3.20 14.86 -22.44
C GLU A 130 -2.26 15.08 -23.65
N GLU A 131 -0.96 14.86 -23.49
CA GLU A 131 0.00 14.97 -24.59
C GLU A 131 -0.31 14.01 -25.74
N LYS A 132 -0.67 12.75 -25.44
CA LYS A 132 -1.06 11.76 -26.47
C LYS A 132 -2.33 12.17 -27.22
N ILE A 133 -3.32 12.74 -26.54
CA ILE A 133 -4.52 13.25 -27.22
C ILE A 133 -4.18 14.41 -28.14
N LEU A 134 -3.31 15.33 -27.70
CA LEU A 134 -2.85 16.43 -28.54
C LEU A 134 -2.10 15.93 -29.77
N ASP A 135 -1.25 14.90 -29.63
CA ASP A 135 -0.57 14.29 -30.77
C ASP A 135 -1.54 13.67 -31.77
N LEU A 136 -2.56 12.94 -31.29
CA LEU A 136 -3.60 12.36 -32.16
C LEU A 136 -4.44 13.41 -32.89
N LEU A 137 -4.69 14.55 -32.24
CA LEU A 137 -5.41 15.68 -32.83
C LEU A 137 -4.57 16.40 -33.88
N LEU A 138 -3.31 16.71 -33.56
CA LEU A 138 -2.40 17.44 -34.44
C LEU A 138 -1.95 16.59 -35.62
N TYR A 139 -1.80 15.27 -35.46
CA TYR A 139 -1.48 14.36 -36.56
C TYR A 139 -2.56 14.35 -37.64
N LYS A 140 -3.84 14.55 -37.28
CA LYS A 140 -4.93 14.72 -38.26
C LYS A 140 -4.88 16.06 -39.00
N GLU A 141 -4.24 17.08 -38.45
CA GLU A 141 -4.29 18.44 -38.98
C GLU A 141 -2.98 18.91 -39.63
N LYS A 142 -1.84 18.27 -39.37
CA LYS A 142 -0.55 18.67 -39.93
C LYS A 142 -0.11 17.86 -41.15
N LYS A 143 -0.20 18.52 -42.31
CA LYS A 143 0.79 18.42 -43.39
C LYS A 143 1.86 19.52 -43.33
N ASP A 144 1.60 20.71 -42.76
CA ASP A 144 2.61 21.79 -42.69
C ASP A 144 2.26 22.87 -41.62
N SER A 145 3.29 23.54 -41.08
CA SER A 145 3.31 24.79 -40.26
C SER A 145 3.23 24.71 -38.72
N ASP A 146 4.21 25.35 -38.07
CA ASP A 146 4.45 25.69 -36.65
C ASP A 146 3.66 24.95 -35.54
N THR A 147 4.35 24.04 -34.86
CA THR A 147 3.75 23.02 -33.98
C THR A 147 3.39 23.54 -32.59
N THR A 148 4.07 24.57 -32.11
CA THR A 148 4.02 24.95 -30.68
C THR A 148 2.83 25.83 -30.35
N ALA A 149 2.55 26.87 -31.16
CA ALA A 149 1.43 27.79 -30.93
C ALA A 149 0.07 27.08 -31.12
N THR A 150 -0.03 26.22 -32.13
CA THR A 150 -1.23 25.41 -32.40
C THR A 150 -1.45 24.40 -31.28
N ARG A 151 -0.40 23.69 -30.80
CA ARG A 151 -0.50 22.76 -29.66
C ARG A 151 -1.02 23.44 -28.38
N GLN A 152 -0.55 24.65 -28.09
CA GLN A 152 -1.04 25.41 -26.91
C GLN A 152 -2.52 25.80 -27.03
N LYS A 153 -2.99 26.18 -28.23
CA LYS A 153 -4.42 26.44 -28.47
C LYS A 153 -5.27 25.18 -28.29
N PHE A 154 -4.85 24.05 -28.87
CA PHE A 154 -5.54 22.77 -28.70
C PHE A 154 -5.57 22.29 -27.25
N ARG A 155 -4.47 22.50 -26.50
CA ARG A 155 -4.40 22.23 -25.07
C ARG A 155 -5.47 23.01 -24.30
N LYS A 156 -5.58 24.31 -24.58
CA LYS A 156 -6.61 25.15 -23.97
C LYS A 156 -8.03 24.66 -24.30
N MET A 157 -8.31 24.38 -25.57
CA MET A 157 -9.62 23.87 -26.01
C MET A 157 -9.96 22.49 -25.43
N PHE A 158 -8.97 21.62 -25.25
CA PHE A 158 -9.15 20.32 -24.60
C PHE A 158 -9.52 20.47 -23.13
N ARG A 159 -8.79 21.31 -22.38
CA ARG A 159 -9.07 21.61 -20.97
C ARG A 159 -10.42 22.30 -20.76
N GLU A 160 -10.85 23.11 -21.73
CA GLU A 160 -12.18 23.73 -21.76
C GLU A 160 -13.30 22.75 -22.17
N GLY A 161 -12.98 21.49 -22.47
CA GLY A 161 -13.94 20.43 -22.81
C GLY A 161 -14.56 20.55 -24.20
N GLN A 162 -14.11 21.49 -25.02
CA GLN A 162 -14.68 21.78 -26.35
C GLN A 162 -14.45 20.62 -27.34
N LEU A 163 -13.44 19.79 -27.09
CA LEU A 163 -13.02 18.70 -27.98
C LEU A 163 -13.60 17.34 -27.59
N ASN A 164 -14.29 17.21 -26.45
CA ASN A 164 -14.69 15.93 -25.88
C ASN A 164 -15.51 15.03 -26.82
N LYS A 165 -16.35 15.63 -27.67
CA LYS A 165 -17.23 14.90 -28.62
C LYS A 165 -16.53 14.48 -29.91
N ARG A 166 -15.32 14.97 -30.19
CA ARG A 166 -14.59 14.61 -31.42
C ARG A 166 -14.13 13.15 -31.33
N MET A 167 -14.14 12.47 -32.46
CA MET A 167 -13.77 11.06 -32.55
C MET A 167 -12.28 10.89 -32.87
N VAL A 168 -11.62 10.04 -32.10
CA VAL A 168 -10.21 9.64 -32.27
C VAL A 168 -10.10 8.13 -32.35
N GLU A 169 -9.08 7.67 -33.06
CA GLU A 169 -8.72 6.25 -33.09
C GLU A 169 -7.61 6.04 -32.07
N ILE A 170 -7.82 5.14 -31.11
CA ILE A 170 -6.80 4.72 -30.16
C ILE A 170 -6.63 3.22 -30.17
N ASN A 171 -5.43 2.77 -29.82
CA ASN A 171 -5.16 1.37 -29.56
C ASN A 171 -5.61 1.05 -28.14
N ILE A 172 -6.54 0.10 -28.02
CA ILE A 172 -6.99 -0.39 -26.73
C ILE A 172 -6.46 -1.82 -26.58
N PRO A 173 -5.73 -2.14 -25.49
CA PRO A 173 -5.36 -3.50 -25.19
C PRO A 173 -6.65 -4.31 -24.98
N VAL A 174 -6.83 -5.35 -25.79
CA VAL A 174 -7.96 -6.25 -25.61
C VAL A 174 -7.53 -7.26 -24.57
N LYS A 175 -8.10 -7.18 -23.36
CA LYS A 175 -7.98 -8.28 -22.39
C LYS A 175 -8.57 -9.51 -23.05
N PHE A 176 -7.74 -10.54 -23.25
CA PHE A 176 -8.20 -11.82 -23.75
C PHE A 176 -9.14 -12.39 -22.69
N SER A 177 -10.43 -12.38 -22.95
CA SER A 177 -11.36 -13.19 -22.17
C SER A 177 -11.23 -14.59 -22.76
N PRO A 178 -10.71 -15.58 -22.02
CA PRO A 178 -10.84 -16.96 -22.46
C PRO A 178 -12.33 -17.18 -22.68
N VAL A 179 -12.70 -17.68 -23.86
CA VAL A 179 -14.01 -18.26 -24.04
C VAL A 179 -14.15 -19.29 -22.93
N GLN A 180 -15.13 -19.13 -22.04
CA GLN A 180 -15.49 -20.14 -21.06
C GLN A 180 -15.77 -21.43 -21.82
N PHE A 181 -14.77 -22.30 -21.90
CA PHE A 181 -15.01 -23.69 -22.20
C PHE A 181 -15.72 -24.21 -20.96
N ILE A 182 -17.05 -24.35 -21.05
CA ILE A 182 -17.84 -25.03 -20.04
C ILE A 182 -17.33 -26.48 -20.01
N THR A 183 -16.30 -26.71 -19.23
CA THR A 183 -15.91 -28.03 -18.76
C THR A 183 -16.56 -28.19 -17.40
N ASN A 184 -17.29 -29.29 -17.20
CA ASN A 184 -18.03 -29.57 -15.96
C ASN A 184 -17.09 -29.91 -14.78
N ASN A 185 -15.99 -29.17 -14.61
CA ASN A 185 -15.05 -29.35 -13.51
C ASN A 185 -15.32 -28.33 -12.39
N PRO A 186 -15.50 -28.78 -11.14
CA PRO A 186 -15.93 -27.93 -10.03
C PRO A 186 -14.81 -27.06 -9.42
N ASN A 187 -13.65 -26.95 -10.05
CA ASN A 187 -12.48 -26.26 -9.50
C ASN A 187 -12.28 -24.87 -10.14
N GLU A 188 -13.11 -23.90 -9.73
CA GLU A 188 -13.09 -22.51 -10.24
C GLU A 188 -11.78 -21.76 -9.93
N GLU A 189 -11.09 -22.07 -8.82
CA GLU A 189 -9.84 -21.38 -8.44
C GLU A 189 -8.64 -21.75 -9.33
N LEU A 190 -8.60 -22.99 -9.83
CA LEU A 190 -7.52 -23.45 -10.71
C LEU A 190 -7.66 -22.82 -12.11
N GLU A 191 -8.89 -22.64 -12.58
CA GLU A 191 -9.19 -22.01 -13.86
C GLU A 191 -8.80 -20.52 -13.87
N ASN A 192 -9.09 -19.80 -12.78
CA ASN A 192 -8.71 -18.39 -12.64
C ASN A 192 -7.17 -18.21 -12.65
N ASN A 193 -6.45 -19.05 -11.91
CA ASN A 193 -4.98 -19.02 -11.88
C ASN A 193 -4.35 -19.44 -13.22
N MET A 194 -4.93 -20.41 -13.93
CA MET A 194 -4.47 -20.81 -15.26
C MET A 194 -4.74 -19.73 -16.32
N SER A 195 -5.89 -19.05 -16.24
CA SER A 195 -6.23 -17.93 -17.13
C SER A 195 -5.25 -16.77 -16.99
N ASP A 196 -4.92 -16.36 -15.75
CA ASP A 196 -3.96 -15.29 -15.50
C ASP A 196 -2.54 -15.64 -15.97
N MET A 197 -2.14 -16.91 -15.81
CA MET A 197 -0.86 -17.40 -16.33
C MET A 197 -0.83 -17.44 -17.87
N LEU A 198 -1.93 -17.82 -18.53
CA LEU A 198 -2.04 -17.88 -19.99
C LEU A 198 -2.10 -16.47 -20.61
N SER A 199 -2.77 -15.53 -19.96
CA SER A 199 -2.85 -14.11 -20.35
C SER A 199 -1.47 -13.44 -20.30
N ASN A 200 -0.62 -13.81 -19.34
CA ASN A 200 0.75 -13.30 -19.23
C ASN A 200 1.73 -13.91 -20.27
N LEU A 201 1.39 -15.05 -20.89
CA LEU A 201 2.20 -15.73 -21.92
C LEU A 201 1.91 -15.23 -23.35
N PHE A 202 0.71 -14.73 -23.62
CA PHE A 202 0.35 -14.15 -24.92
C PHE A 202 0.51 -12.63 -24.89
N PRO A 203 1.23 -12.01 -25.85
CA PRO A 203 1.31 -10.55 -25.91
C PRO A 203 -0.09 -9.97 -26.13
N ASN A 204 -0.48 -9.04 -25.25
CA ASN A 204 -1.75 -8.32 -25.32
C ASN A 204 -1.96 -7.77 -26.74
N LYS A 205 -2.91 -8.34 -27.49
CA LYS A 205 -3.25 -7.83 -28.82
C LYS A 205 -3.96 -6.49 -28.66
N GLU A 206 -3.35 -5.43 -29.19
CA GLU A 206 -4.00 -4.13 -29.29
C GLU A 206 -5.00 -4.11 -30.46
N LYS A 207 -6.20 -3.57 -30.23
CA LYS A 207 -7.19 -3.34 -31.29
C LYS A 207 -7.45 -1.85 -31.44
N LYS A 208 -7.38 -1.36 -32.68
CA LYS A 208 -7.80 0.01 -33.04
C LYS A 208 -9.30 0.15 -32.85
N ARG A 209 -9.72 1.11 -32.02
CA ARG A 209 -11.13 1.48 -31.83
C ARG A 209 -11.31 2.99 -31.99
N LYS A 210 -12.42 3.37 -32.64
CA LYS A 210 -12.89 4.75 -32.70
C LYS A 210 -13.71 5.04 -31.45
N VAL A 211 -13.28 6.02 -30.67
CA VAL A 211 -13.95 6.46 -29.43
C VAL A 211 -13.96 7.98 -29.37
N THR A 212 -14.76 8.53 -28.48
CA THR A 212 -14.74 9.98 -28.21
C THR A 212 -13.46 10.38 -27.50
N ILE A 213 -13.04 11.64 -27.62
CA ILE A 213 -11.86 12.16 -26.90
C ILE A 213 -12.02 12.03 -25.38
N GLY A 214 -13.23 12.25 -24.86
CA GLY A 214 -13.49 12.07 -23.42
C GLY A 214 -13.28 10.63 -22.94
N GLU A 215 -13.71 9.64 -23.73
CA GLU A 215 -13.45 8.22 -23.43
C GLU A 215 -11.99 7.85 -23.63
N ALA A 216 -11.38 8.33 -24.72
CA ALA A 216 -9.97 8.10 -25.02
C ALA A 216 -9.08 8.59 -23.88
N TYR A 217 -9.39 9.75 -23.31
CA TYR A 217 -8.61 10.32 -22.21
C TYR A 217 -8.60 9.43 -20.98
N LYS A 218 -9.75 8.90 -20.58
CA LYS A 218 -9.86 7.98 -19.43
C LYS A 218 -9.06 6.70 -19.67
N ILE A 219 -9.20 6.12 -20.86
CA ILE A 219 -8.49 4.89 -21.25
C ILE A 219 -6.97 5.13 -21.27
N LEU A 220 -6.53 6.27 -21.81
CA LEU A 220 -5.12 6.62 -21.86
C LEU A 220 -4.53 6.86 -20.46
N ILE A 221 -5.27 7.49 -19.54
CA ILE A 221 -4.84 7.63 -18.15
C ILE A 221 -4.59 6.25 -17.54
N GLU A 222 -5.54 5.32 -17.68
CA GLU A 222 -5.38 3.95 -17.15
C GLU A 222 -4.15 3.25 -17.75
N GLN A 223 -3.96 3.33 -19.06
CA GLN A 223 -2.80 2.73 -19.75
C GLN A 223 -1.46 3.34 -19.32
N GLU A 224 -1.39 4.67 -19.21
CA GLU A 224 -0.15 5.34 -18.79
C GLU A 224 0.12 5.13 -17.30
N SER A 225 -0.91 5.10 -16.47
CA SER A 225 -0.77 4.73 -15.05
C SER A 225 -0.23 3.33 -14.90
N GLU A 226 -0.74 2.33 -15.63
CA GLU A 226 -0.25 0.94 -15.57
C GLU A 226 1.23 0.83 -15.97
N LYS A 227 1.68 1.58 -16.99
CA LYS A 227 3.09 1.59 -17.43
C LYS A 227 4.04 2.25 -16.44
N LEU A 228 3.54 3.22 -15.68
CA LEU A 228 4.33 3.96 -14.70
C LEU A 228 4.47 3.22 -13.36
N ILE A 229 3.73 2.14 -13.14
CA ILE A 229 3.83 1.32 -11.93
C ILE A 229 5.05 0.42 -12.02
N ASP A 230 6.06 0.73 -11.20
CA ASP A 230 7.22 -0.12 -10.98
C ASP A 230 6.99 -1.01 -9.76
N LYS A 231 6.63 -2.27 -10.02
CA LYS A 231 6.34 -3.26 -8.96
C LYS A 231 7.56 -3.60 -8.12
N ASP A 232 8.75 -3.63 -8.71
CA ASP A 232 9.97 -4.00 -8.00
C ASP A 232 10.36 -2.90 -7.01
N SER A 233 10.30 -1.64 -7.45
CA SER A 233 10.48 -0.46 -6.59
C SER A 233 9.45 -0.38 -5.46
N ILE A 234 8.19 -0.75 -5.71
CA ILE A 234 7.14 -0.82 -4.68
C ILE A 234 7.51 -1.87 -3.63
N ASN A 235 7.91 -3.08 -4.07
CA ASN A 235 8.25 -4.19 -3.18
C ASN A 235 9.47 -3.85 -2.31
N GLU A 236 10.54 -3.31 -2.89
CA GLU A 236 11.74 -2.93 -2.15
C GLU A 236 11.44 -1.85 -1.09
N ARG A 237 10.69 -0.81 -1.45
CA ARG A 237 10.27 0.22 -0.50
C ARG A 237 9.33 -0.32 0.57
N ALA A 238 8.48 -1.29 0.23
CA ALA A 238 7.55 -1.92 1.18
C ALA A 238 8.28 -2.73 2.24
N ILE A 239 9.26 -3.52 1.82
CA ILE A 239 10.15 -4.27 2.72
C ILE A 239 10.89 -3.28 3.63
N ASN A 240 11.54 -2.26 3.06
CA ASN A 240 12.28 -1.28 3.85
C ASN A 240 11.40 -0.55 4.87
N ARG A 241 10.17 -0.21 4.49
CA ARG A 241 9.19 0.44 5.36
C ARG A 241 8.72 -0.50 6.48
N ALA A 242 8.45 -1.77 6.18
CA ALA A 242 8.07 -2.75 7.18
C ALA A 242 9.20 -2.99 8.20
N GLU A 243 10.45 -3.15 7.73
CA GLU A 243 11.62 -3.37 8.57
C GLU A 243 11.94 -2.20 9.52
N HIS A 244 11.80 -0.97 9.04
CA HIS A 244 12.23 0.21 9.79
C HIS A 244 11.11 0.91 10.56
N LEU A 245 9.88 0.85 10.06
CA LEU A 245 8.74 1.55 10.64
C LEU A 245 7.64 0.61 11.13
N GLY A 246 7.63 -0.66 10.74
CA GLY A 246 6.55 -1.60 11.09
C GLY A 246 6.25 -1.72 12.57
N ILE A 247 4.96 -1.87 12.88
CA ILE A 247 4.44 -2.01 14.24
C ILE A 247 3.54 -3.24 14.28
N ILE A 248 3.93 -4.22 15.09
CA ILE A 248 3.11 -5.39 15.42
C ILE A 248 2.57 -5.17 16.83
N PHE A 249 1.24 -5.22 16.96
CA PHE A 249 0.57 -5.17 18.26
C PHE A 249 0.05 -6.57 18.61
N ILE A 250 0.67 -7.17 19.63
CA ILE A 250 0.30 -8.48 20.17
C ILE A 250 -0.65 -8.24 21.34
N ASP A 251 -1.93 -8.54 21.14
CA ASP A 251 -2.95 -8.44 22.17
C ASP A 251 -3.02 -9.74 22.98
N GLU A 252 -3.46 -9.62 24.23
CA GLU A 252 -3.68 -10.75 25.15
C GLU A 252 -2.49 -11.70 25.31
N ILE A 253 -1.26 -11.17 25.28
CA ILE A 253 -0.02 -11.95 25.46
C ILE A 253 0.05 -12.65 26.82
N ASP A 254 -0.69 -12.15 27.82
CA ASP A 254 -0.80 -12.76 29.13
C ASP A 254 -1.52 -14.12 29.10
N LYS A 255 -2.39 -14.36 28.11
CA LYS A 255 -3.11 -15.65 27.99
C LYS A 255 -2.21 -16.83 27.66
N ILE A 256 -1.05 -16.57 27.03
CA ILE A 256 -0.10 -17.62 26.63
C ILE A 256 1.02 -17.84 27.65
N ALA A 257 1.01 -17.11 28.78
CA ALA A 257 2.07 -17.15 29.78
C ALA A 257 1.89 -18.23 30.86
N ARG A 258 0.87 -19.11 30.79
CA ARG A 258 0.61 -20.11 31.84
C ARG A 258 1.34 -21.45 31.62
N GLY A 259 2.26 -21.77 32.55
CA GLY A 259 2.71 -23.13 32.83
C GLY A 259 4.05 -23.25 33.58
N VAL A 260 4.08 -23.02 34.91
CA VAL A 260 5.03 -23.69 35.86
C VAL A 260 4.43 -23.88 37.27
N ASP A 261 3.52 -23.06 37.77
CA ASP A 261 3.05 -23.21 39.16
C ASP A 261 1.68 -23.90 39.25
N ASN A 262 1.70 -25.24 39.29
CA ASN A 262 0.74 -26.09 40.04
C ASN A 262 1.02 -27.60 39.83
N SER A 263 2.27 -28.03 39.99
CA SER A 263 2.59 -29.44 40.25
C SER A 263 2.89 -29.64 41.74
N THR A 264 1.89 -29.44 42.60
CA THR A 264 1.84 -30.13 43.89
C THR A 264 1.42 -31.57 43.62
N GLY A 265 2.40 -32.41 43.26
CA GLY A 265 2.27 -33.85 43.43
C GLY A 265 2.39 -34.17 44.93
N PRO A 266 1.71 -35.21 45.44
CA PRO A 266 1.90 -35.63 46.82
C PRO A 266 3.32 -36.18 46.98
N ASP A 267 4.07 -35.63 47.94
CA ASP A 267 5.30 -36.24 48.42
C ASP A 267 4.92 -37.47 49.27
N ILE A 268 5.27 -38.65 48.73
CA ILE A 268 5.30 -40.01 49.33
C ILE A 268 3.93 -40.63 49.68
#